data_AF-A0A959IF27-F1
#
_entry.id   AF-A0A959IF27-F1
#
_cell.length_a   1.000
_cell.length_b   1.000
_cell.length_c   1.000
_cell.angle_alpha   90.00
_cell.angle_beta   90.00
_cell.angle_gamma   90.00
#
_symmetry.space_group_name_H-M   'P 1'
#
loop_
_entity.id
_entity.type
_entity.pdbx_description
1 polymer ?
#
loop_
_entity_poly.entity_id
_entity_poly.type
_entity_poly.pdbx_seq_one_letter_code
_entity_poly.pdbx_strand_id
1 'polypeptide(L)' 'MMMTSAVDEIINFIAGENPARVLDFKASEATRKRVFDLIDRSKKEELSEKEQAELDHYFQLEHLMRLAKIRAYKMLHP' A
#
# COMPACT_ATOMS: atom_id res chain seq x y z
N MET A 1 -26.94 -1.73 5.25
CA MET A 1 -26.84 -1.17 3.88
C MET A 1 -25.41 -0.70 3.71
N MET A 2 -24.54 -1.48 3.09
CA MET A 2 -23.13 -1.07 2.95
C MET A 2 -23.05 0.00 1.87
N MET A 3 -22.82 1.25 2.28
CA MET A 3 -22.17 2.22 1.41
C MET A 3 -20.74 1.70 1.24
N THR A 4 -20.49 0.88 0.23
CA THR A 4 -19.10 0.54 -0.12
C THR A 4 -18.49 1.80 -0.67
N SER A 5 -17.52 2.36 0.06
CA SER A 5 -16.71 3.44 -0.50
C SER A 5 -15.93 2.87 -1.69
N ALA A 6 -15.58 3.71 -2.67
CA ALA A 6 -14.73 3.27 -3.79
C ALA A 6 -13.44 2.57 -3.31
N VAL A 7 -12.94 2.96 -2.13
CA VAL A 7 -11.80 2.33 -1.46
C VAL A 7 -12.10 0.88 -1.06
N ASP A 8 -13.28 0.60 -0.50
CA ASP A 8 -13.69 -0.77 -0.13
C ASP A 8 -13.82 -1.67 -1.36
N GLU A 9 -14.36 -1.16 -2.47
CA GLU A 9 -14.46 -1.90 -3.73
C GLU A 9 -13.08 -2.29 -4.26
N ILE A 10 -12.13 -1.35 -4.25
CA ILE A 10 -10.74 -1.60 -4.66
C ILE A 10 -10.07 -2.60 -3.73
N ILE A 11 -10.23 -2.46 -2.41
CA ILE A 11 -9.66 -3.39 -1.43
C ILE A 11 -10.22 -4.80 -1.64
N ASN A 12 -11.54 -4.92 -1.85
CA ASN A 12 -12.19 -6.20 -2.10
C ASN A 12 -11.71 -6.83 -3.42
N PHE A 13 -11.53 -6.02 -4.46
CA PHE A 13 -11.00 -6.46 -5.75
C PHE A 13 -9.58 -7.01 -5.61
N ILE A 14 -8.67 -6.24 -4.99
CA ILE A 14 -7.27 -6.67 -4.78
C ILE A 14 -7.23 -7.95 -3.93
N ALA A 15 -7.93 -7.98 -2.80
CA ALA A 15 -7.92 -9.13 -1.89
C ALA A 15 -8.52 -10.39 -2.52
N GLY A 16 -9.52 -10.24 -3.39
CA GLY A 16 -10.29 -11.35 -3.96
C GLY A 16 -9.61 -12.09 -5.12
N GLU A 17 -8.72 -11.46 -5.87
CA GLU A 17 -8.07 -12.09 -7.04
C GLU A 17 -7.24 -13.32 -6.64
N ASN A 18 -6.40 -13.19 -5.61
CA ASN A 18 -5.69 -14.30 -4.99
C ASN A 18 -5.24 -13.90 -3.57
N PRO A 19 -6.03 -14.21 -2.53
CA PRO A 19 -5.73 -13.80 -1.16
C PRO A 19 -4.31 -14.20 -0.68
N ALA A 20 -3.83 -15.38 -1.06
CA ALA A 20 -2.49 -15.85 -0.67
C ALA A 20 -1.38 -15.00 -1.31
N ARG A 21 -1.47 -14.74 -2.62
CA ARG A 21 -0.50 -13.89 -3.31
C ARG A 21 -0.51 -12.44 -2.81
N VAL A 22 -1.69 -11.94 -2.41
CA VAL A 22 -1.82 -10.60 -1.80
C VAL A 22 -1.10 -10.55 -0.45
N LEU A 23 -1.24 -11.58 0.40
CA LEU A 23 -0.49 -11.65 1.66
C LEU A 23 1.02 -11.72 1.42
N ASP A 24 1.46 -12.50 0.44
CA ASP A 24 2.87 -12.69 0.10
C ASP A 24 3.49 -11.50 -0.64
N PHE A 25 2.68 -10.58 -1.16
CA PHE A 25 3.17 -9.43 -1.90
C PHE A 25 4.16 -8.62 -1.05
N LYS A 26 5.33 -8.36 -1.62
CA LYS A 26 6.34 -7.45 -1.08
C LYS A 26 6.82 -6.58 -2.23
N ALA A 27 6.88 -5.27 -2.00
CA ALA A 27 7.48 -4.35 -2.96
C ALA A 27 8.92 -4.79 -3.28
N SER A 28 9.43 -4.45 -4.46
CA SER A 28 10.79 -4.81 -4.84
C SER A 28 11.82 -4.20 -3.89
N GLU A 29 13.02 -4.78 -3.82
CA GLU A 29 14.11 -4.21 -3.00
C GLU A 29 14.45 -2.78 -3.41
N ALA A 30 14.51 -2.52 -4.73
CA ALA A 30 14.75 -1.19 -5.28
C ALA A 30 13.70 -0.18 -4.81
N THR A 31 12.41 -0.56 -4.86
CA THR A 31 11.30 0.29 -4.38
C THR A 31 11.43 0.58 -2.89
N ARG A 32 11.66 -0.44 -2.07
CA ARG A 32 11.85 -0.26 -0.62
C ARG A 32 13.01 0.67 -0.33
N LYS A 33 14.16 0.47 -0.99
CA LYS A 33 15.35 1.31 -0.82
C LYS A 33 15.07 2.78 -1.16
N ARG A 34 14.38 3.04 -2.27
CA ARG A 34 14.00 4.40 -2.68
C ARG A 34 13.09 5.08 -1.65
N VAL A 35 12.07 4.38 -1.16
CA VAL A 35 11.16 4.93 -0.16
C VAL A 35 11.87 5.20 1.16
N PHE A 36 12.74 4.30 1.60
CA PHE A 36 13.53 4.52 2.82
C PHE A 36 14.46 5.73 2.70
N ASP A 37 15.09 5.92 1.54
CA ASP A 37 15.89 7.12 1.24
C ASP A 37 15.04 8.39 1.32
N LEU A 38 13.86 8.41 0.69
CA LEU A 38 12.94 9.54 0.75
C LEU A 38 12.47 9.87 2.18
N ILE A 39 12.16 8.85 2.98
CA ILE A 39 11.75 9.03 4.39
C ILE A 39 12.90 9.55 5.26
N ASP A 40 14.14 9.11 5.00
CA ASP A 40 15.30 9.57 5.75
C ASP A 40 15.62 11.04 5.39
N ARG A 41 15.55 11.37 4.10
CA ARG A 41 15.77 12.74 3.62
C ARG A 41 14.67 13.69 4.07
N SER A 42 13.40 13.29 4.04
CA SER A 42 12.28 14.14 4.51
C SER A 42 12.39 14.57 5.98
N LYS A 43 13.21 13.87 6.79
CA LYS A 43 13.48 14.23 8.19
C LYS A 43 14.67 15.16 8.36
N LYS A 44 15.57 15.22 7.38
CA LYS A 44 16.85 15.94 7.43
C LYS A 44 16.82 17.22 6.62
N GLU A 45 16.07 17.21 5.53
CA GLU A 45 15.99 18.27 4.52
C GLU A 45 14.60 18.32 3.88
N GLU A 46 14.28 19.42 3.20
CA GLU A 46 13.08 19.49 2.37
C GLU A 46 13.26 18.65 1.11
N LEU A 47 12.29 17.76 0.86
CA LEU A 47 12.18 17.05 -0.41
C LEU A 47 11.74 18.02 -1.50
N SER A 48 12.17 17.77 -2.74
CA SER A 48 11.56 18.45 -3.88
C SER A 48 10.08 18.07 -4.00
N GLU A 49 9.25 18.93 -4.61
CA GLU A 49 7.82 18.66 -4.79
C GLU A 49 7.54 17.30 -5.46
N LYS A 50 8.39 16.91 -6.42
CA LYS A 50 8.29 15.61 -7.10
C LYS A 50 8.56 14.44 -6.17
N GLU A 51 9.55 14.59 -5.29
CA GLU A 51 9.93 13.55 -4.32
C GLU A 51 8.91 13.44 -3.21
N GLN A 52 8.33 14.56 -2.76
CA GLN A 52 7.23 14.57 -1.82
C GLN A 52 6.00 13.86 -2.41
N ALA A 53 5.64 14.19 -3.66
CA ALA A 53 4.54 13.52 -4.36
C ALA A 53 4.78 12.02 -4.56
N GLU A 54 6.03 11.62 -4.87
CA GLU A 54 6.43 10.21 -4.95
C GLU A 54 6.20 9.49 -3.61
N LEU A 55 6.62 10.10 -2.50
CA LEU A 55 6.48 9.54 -1.16
C LEU A 55 5.00 9.46 -0.73
N ASP A 56 4.21 10.49 -1.00
CA ASP A 56 2.78 10.53 -0.69
C ASP A 56 2.01 9.45 -1.45
N HIS A 57 2.29 9.28 -2.74
CA HIS A 57 1.71 8.20 -3.54
C HIS A 57 2.08 6.82 -2.98
N TYR A 58 3.33 6.64 -2.54
CA TYR A 58 3.73 5.37 -1.93
C TYR A 58 2.95 5.09 -0.64
N PHE A 59 2.73 6.09 0.23
CA PHE A 59 1.94 5.91 1.44
C PHE A 59 0.48 5.55 1.16
N GLN A 60 -0.13 6.16 0.13
CA GLN A 60 -1.48 5.80 -0.29
C GLN A 60 -1.56 4.35 -0.78
N LEU A 61 -0.63 3.94 -1.64
CA LEU A 61 -0.58 2.57 -2.16
C LEU A 61 -0.29 1.53 -1.08
N GLU A 62 0.63 1.83 -0.15
CA GLU A 62 0.92 0.94 0.97
C GLU A 62 -0.28 0.81 1.91
N HIS A 63 -0.98 1.91 2.19
CA HIS A 63 -2.21 1.85 2.99
C HIS A 63 -3.28 0.95 2.35
N LEU A 64 -3.53 1.11 1.05
CA LEU A 64 -4.46 0.25 0.29
C LEU A 64 -4.04 -1.21 0.34
N MET A 65 -2.76 -1.49 0.08
CA MET A 65 -2.23 -2.85 0.11
C MET A 65 -2.35 -3.48 1.51
N ARG A 66 -2.13 -2.70 2.58
CA ARG A 66 -2.28 -3.16 3.96
C ARG A 66 -3.73 -3.57 4.26
N LEU A 67 -4.70 -2.78 3.83
CA LEU A 67 -6.12 -3.12 3.98
C LEU A 67 -6.50 -4.34 3.15
N ALA A 68 -6.01 -4.45 1.92
CA ALA A 68 -6.18 -5.62 1.07
C ALA A 68 -5.60 -6.89 1.73
N LYS A 69 -4.43 -6.81 2.36
CA LYS A 69 -3.86 -7.92 3.14
C LYS A 69 -4.73 -8.33 4.32
N ILE A 70 -5.26 -7.37 5.09
CA ILE A 70 -6.17 -7.66 6.20
C ILE A 70 -7.42 -8.39 5.68
N ARG A 71 -7.98 -7.94 4.56
CA ARG A 71 -9.15 -8.56 3.92
C ARG A 71 -8.83 -9.96 3.42
N ALA A 72 -7.71 -10.14 2.73
CA ALA A 72 -7.22 -11.43 2.24
C ALA A 72 -6.98 -12.43 3.37
N TYR A 73 -6.40 -11.98 4.50
CA TYR A 73 -6.22 -12.81 5.68
C TYR A 73 -7.54 -13.37 6.20
N LYS A 74 -8.58 -12.51 6.32
CA LYS A 74 -9.93 -12.92 6.75
C LYS A 74 -10.59 -13.90 5.77
N MET A 75 -10.26 -13.83 4.47
CA MET A 75 -10.80 -14.76 3.47
C MET A 75 -10.19 -16.16 3.58
N LEU A 76 -8.92 -16.26 4.00
CA LEU A 76 -8.23 -17.54 4.20
C LEU A 76 -8.44 -18.14 5.60
N HIS A 77 -8.84 -17.31 6.58
CA HIS A 77 -9.06 -17.70 7.97
C HIS A 77 -10.44 -17.21 8.44
N PRO A 78 -11.52 -17.92 8.07
CA PRO A 78 -12.89 -17.56 8.41
C PRO A 78 -13.26 -17.82 9.88
#